data_AF-A0A484KDB2-F1
#
_entry.id   AF-A0A484KDB2-F1
#
_cell.length_a   1.000
_cell.length_b   1.000
_cell.length_c   1.000
_cell.angle_alpha   90.00
_cell.angle_beta   90.00
_cell.angle_gamma   90.00
#
_symmetry.space_group_name_H-M   'P 1'
#
loop_
_entity.id
_entity.type
_entity.pdbx_description
1 polymer ?
#
loop_
_entity_poly.entity_id
_entity_poly.type
_entity_poly.pdbx_seq_one_letter_code
_entity_poly.pdbx_strand_id
1 'polypeptide(L)'
;MFGTMIRYMVARKPKPKMKPIELKTPPEQTQTITRVIFDILKEHGPLTIGDTWEHVKEVGVRGLTSKRHMKVVLRWMRDRQKLKLICNHIGPNKQFLYSTWFTKHKPDAKPAQPGRGHFTRKVTRLPQNLNP
;
A
#
# COMPACT_ATOMS: atom_id res chain seq x y z
N MET A 1 24.16 8.19 -36.84
CA MET A 1 23.49 7.22 -35.94
C MET A 1 23.92 7.39 -34.47
N PHE A 2 23.98 8.63 -33.93
CA PHE A 2 24.45 8.90 -32.56
C PHE A 2 23.34 9.35 -31.58
N GLY A 3 22.18 9.77 -32.08
CA GLY A 3 21.08 10.27 -31.23
C GLY A 3 20.39 9.20 -30.38
N THR A 4 20.36 7.95 -30.85
CA THR A 4 19.74 6.82 -30.13
C THR A 4 20.56 6.41 -28.90
N MET A 5 21.88 6.51 -28.97
CA MET A 5 22.76 6.14 -27.86
C MET A 5 22.70 7.15 -26.71
N ILE A 6 22.56 8.45 -27.01
CA ILE A 6 22.40 9.51 -26.02
C ILE A 6 21.08 9.33 -25.23
N ARG A 7 19.97 9.00 -25.91
CA ARG A 7 18.71 8.72 -25.21
C ARG A 7 18.82 7.49 -24.29
N TYR A 8 19.55 6.46 -24.69
CA TYR A 8 19.73 5.27 -23.86
C TYR A 8 20.59 5.56 -22.61
N MET A 9 21.61 6.42 -22.72
CA MET A 9 22.46 6.82 -21.59
C MET A 9 21.77 7.78 -20.63
N VAL A 10 20.97 8.73 -21.13
CA VAL A 10 20.23 9.69 -20.29
C VAL A 10 18.99 9.05 -19.64
N ALA A 11 18.37 8.05 -20.28
CA ALA A 11 17.22 7.32 -19.72
C ALA A 11 17.58 6.44 -18.51
N ARG A 12 18.86 6.07 -18.35
CA ARG A 12 19.37 5.28 -17.23
C ARG A 12 20.01 6.12 -16.13
N LYS A 13 19.54 7.35 -15.89
CA LYS A 13 19.95 8.08 -14.67
C LYS A 13 19.44 7.26 -13.46
N PRO A 14 20.32 6.64 -12.66
CA PRO A 14 19.89 5.93 -11.46
C PRO A 14 19.22 6.95 -10.55
N LYS A 15 18.11 6.56 -9.91
CA LYS A 15 17.43 7.41 -8.93
C LYS A 15 18.49 7.92 -7.95
N PRO A 16 18.61 9.23 -7.73
CA PRO A 16 19.59 9.76 -6.79
C PRO A 16 19.40 9.02 -5.47
N LYS A 17 20.51 8.58 -4.86
CA LYS A 17 20.51 7.93 -3.54
C LYS A 17 19.89 8.92 -2.56
N MET A 18 18.58 8.85 -2.37
CA MET A 18 17.86 9.70 -1.44
C MET A 18 18.48 9.42 -0.07
N LYS A 19 18.95 10.48 0.60
CA LYS A 19 19.44 10.38 1.97
C LYS A 19 18.32 9.76 2.82
N PRO A 20 18.63 8.86 3.76
CA PRO A 20 17.65 8.37 4.72
C PRO A 20 16.91 9.57 5.32
N ILE A 21 15.58 9.51 5.40
CA ILE A 21 14.81 10.58 5.99
C ILE A 21 15.33 10.78 7.42
N GLU A 22 15.83 11.97 7.71
CA GLU A 22 16.20 12.32 9.07
C GLU A 22 14.92 12.75 9.77
N LEU A 23 14.47 11.92 10.70
CA LEU A 23 13.38 12.31 11.57
C LEU A 23 13.95 13.37 12.51
N LYS A 24 13.41 14.59 12.45
CA LYS A 24 13.87 15.75 13.25
C LYS A 24 13.58 15.61 14.75
N THR A 25 13.02 14.49 15.20
CA THR A 25 12.74 14.23 16.61
C THR A 25 13.93 13.55 17.29
N PRO A 26 14.09 13.74 18.61
CA PRO A 26 15.12 13.04 19.37
C PRO A 26 14.98 11.51 19.19
N PRO A 27 16.12 10.79 19.13
CA PRO A 27 16.14 9.37 18.80
C PRO A 27 15.38 8.51 19.83
N GLU A 28 15.34 8.93 21.09
CA GLU A 28 14.64 8.23 22.17
C GLU A 28 13.10 8.22 21.99
N GLN A 29 12.52 9.39 21.71
CA GLN A 29 11.08 9.51 21.43
C GLN A 29 10.69 8.75 20.17
N THR A 30 11.55 8.82 19.15
CA THR A 30 11.37 8.09 17.89
C THR A 30 11.25 6.59 18.13
N GLN A 31 12.16 6.02 18.94
CA GLN A 31 12.13 4.59 19.23
C GLN A 31 10.84 4.19 19.92
N THR A 32 10.41 4.93 20.94
CA THR A 32 9.17 4.67 21.67
C THR A 32 7.95 4.69 20.73
N ILE A 33 7.82 5.76 19.94
CA ILE A 33 6.75 5.91 18.94
C ILE A 33 6.77 4.74 17.95
N THR A 34 7.94 4.39 17.42
CA THR A 34 8.06 3.33 16.41
C THR A 34 7.74 1.94 16.96
N ARG A 35 8.03 1.67 18.25
CA ARG A 35 7.64 0.43 18.93
C ARG A 35 6.13 0.33 19.06
N VAL A 36 5.48 1.38 19.58
CA VAL A 36 4.02 1.40 19.72
C VAL A 36 3.31 1.22 18.39
N ILE A 37 3.73 1.94 17.34
CA ILE A 37 3.15 1.78 15.99
C ILE A 37 3.36 0.36 15.47
N PHE A 38 4.53 -0.23 15.73
CA PHE A 38 4.82 -1.60 15.31
C PHE A 38 3.93 -2.62 16.04
N ASP A 39 3.71 -2.44 17.35
CA ASP A 39 2.88 -3.32 18.15
C ASP A 39 1.41 -3.24 17.70
N ILE A 40 0.87 -2.04 17.45
CA ILE A 40 -0.48 -1.84 16.89
C ILE A 40 -0.63 -2.56 15.54
N LEU A 41 0.34 -2.40 14.64
CA LEU A 41 0.31 -3.07 13.32
C LEU A 41 0.52 -4.59 13.42
N LYS A 42 1.15 -5.07 14.49
CA LYS A 42 1.32 -6.50 14.76
C LYS A 42 0.03 -7.11 15.32
N GLU A 43 -0.66 -6.41 16.19
CA GLU A 43 -1.90 -6.85 16.84
C GLU A 43 -3.08 -6.85 15.88
N HIS A 44 -3.29 -5.74 15.16
CA HIS A 44 -4.45 -5.57 14.27
C HIS A 44 -4.21 -6.02 12.81
N GLY A 45 -2.95 -6.25 12.42
CA GLY A 45 -2.59 -6.64 11.06
C GLY A 45 -2.47 -5.45 10.08
N PRO A 46 -2.67 -5.66 8.77
CA PRO A 46 -2.44 -4.64 7.76
C PRO A 46 -3.54 -3.58 7.78
N LEU A 47 -3.25 -2.43 8.41
CA LEU A 47 -4.21 -1.33 8.58
C LEU A 47 -3.98 -0.19 7.60
N THR A 48 -5.04 0.60 7.36
CA THR A 48 -4.91 1.85 6.60
C THR A 48 -4.25 2.94 7.47
N ILE A 49 -3.79 4.01 6.83
CA ILE A 49 -3.25 5.19 7.53
C ILE A 49 -4.32 5.85 8.42
N GLY A 50 -5.60 5.71 8.08
CA GLY A 50 -6.70 6.23 8.89
C GLY A 50 -6.79 5.48 10.21
N ASP A 51 -7.01 4.18 10.11
CA ASP A 51 -7.25 3.30 11.25
C ASP A 51 -6.03 3.25 12.18
N THR A 52 -4.81 3.22 11.61
CA THR A 52 -3.58 3.28 12.42
C THR A 52 -3.52 4.55 13.27
N TRP A 53 -4.01 5.69 12.75
CA TRP A 53 -4.02 6.95 13.50
C TRP A 53 -5.05 6.95 14.63
N GLU A 54 -6.17 6.25 14.45
CA GLU A 54 -7.20 6.13 15.48
C GLU A 54 -6.70 5.28 16.65
N HIS A 55 -6.12 4.11 16.37
CA HIS A 55 -5.49 3.27 17.40
C HIS A 55 -4.33 3.97 18.13
N VAL A 56 -3.51 4.75 17.41
CA VAL A 56 -2.43 5.49 18.06
C VAL A 56 -2.95 6.59 18.99
N LYS A 57 -4.11 7.20 18.67
CA LYS A 57 -4.76 8.15 19.59
C LYS A 57 -5.30 7.45 20.84
N GLU A 58 -5.90 6.27 20.67
CA GLU A 58 -6.42 5.47 21.79
C GLU A 58 -5.31 5.10 22.77
N VAL A 59 -4.12 4.75 22.26
CA VAL A 59 -2.94 4.42 23.08
C VAL A 59 -2.27 5.67 23.71
N GLY A 60 -2.55 6.87 23.21
CA GLY A 60 -2.12 8.12 23.86
C GLY A 60 -0.61 8.37 23.84
N VAL A 61 0.07 8.11 22.71
CA VAL A 61 1.54 8.23 22.62
C VAL A 61 2.01 9.69 22.74
N ARG A 62 2.80 9.98 23.78
CA ARG A 62 3.47 11.27 23.95
C ARG A 62 4.48 11.49 22.82
N GLY A 63 4.24 12.51 21.98
CA GLY A 63 5.13 12.91 20.87
C GLY A 63 4.51 12.81 19.46
N LEU A 64 3.35 12.15 19.31
CA LEU A 64 2.65 12.09 18.03
C LEU A 64 1.45 13.04 17.99
N THR A 65 1.74 14.34 17.82
CA THR A 65 0.72 15.40 17.89
C THR A 65 -0.15 15.53 16.63
N SER A 66 0.28 14.98 15.48
CA SER A 66 -0.46 15.13 14.23
C SER A 66 -0.37 13.91 13.31
N LYS A 67 -1.44 13.69 12.53
CA LYS A 67 -1.49 12.68 11.46
C LYS A 67 -0.38 12.88 10.42
N ARG A 68 0.05 14.13 10.19
CA ARG A 68 1.19 14.45 9.32
C ARG A 68 2.51 13.94 9.91
N HIS A 69 2.73 14.15 11.21
CA HIS A 69 3.91 13.65 11.90
C HIS A 69 3.95 12.12 11.86
N MET A 70 2.82 11.45 12.12
CA MET A 70 2.69 10.00 11.96
C MET A 70 3.08 9.52 10.56
N LYS A 71 2.60 10.18 9.49
CA LYS A 71 2.96 9.82 8.11
C LYS A 71 4.46 9.91 7.84
N VAL A 72 5.16 10.88 8.44
CA VAL A 72 6.62 11.00 8.33
C VAL A 72 7.30 9.83 9.04
N VAL A 73 6.83 9.47 10.25
CA VAL A 73 7.35 8.31 10.99
C VAL A 73 7.11 7.00 10.25
N LEU A 74 5.91 6.77 9.70
CA LEU A 74 5.62 5.57 8.89
C LEU A 74 6.52 5.48 7.65
N ARG A 75 6.78 6.62 6.99
CA ARG A 75 7.72 6.69 5.86
C ARG A 75 9.15 6.39 6.30
N TRP A 76 9.57 6.93 7.44
CA TRP A 76 10.87 6.67 8.05
C TRP A 76 11.07 5.19 8.40
N MET A 77 10.06 4.57 9.02
CA MET A 77 10.06 3.13 9.35
C MET A 77 10.14 2.27 8.09
N ARG A 78 9.45 2.66 7.01
CA ARG A 78 9.50 1.97 5.72
C ARG A 78 10.89 2.06 5.08
N ASP A 79 11.52 3.22 5.11
CA ASP A 79 12.87 3.40 4.54
C ASP A 79 13.92 2.58 5.31
N ARG A 80 13.70 2.35 6.61
CA ARG A 80 14.48 1.43 7.46
C ARG A 80 14.05 -0.05 7.34
N GLN A 81 13.22 -0.40 6.36
CA GLN A 81 12.70 -1.75 6.11
C GLN A 81 11.95 -2.39 7.29
N LYS A 82 11.43 -1.60 8.23
CA LYS A 82 10.63 -2.11 9.37
C LYS A 82 9.16 -2.37 8.99
N LEU A 83 8.67 -1.70 7.95
CA LEU A 83 7.28 -1.81 7.47
C LEU A 83 7.24 -1.98 5.96
N LYS A 84 6.24 -2.71 5.47
CA LYS A 84 5.92 -2.89 4.06
C LYS A 84 4.63 -2.13 3.73
N LEU A 85 4.64 -1.42 2.61
CA LEU A 85 3.42 -0.81 2.06
C LEU A 85 2.80 -1.78 1.06
N ILE A 86 1.57 -2.19 1.31
CA ILE A 86 0.77 -3.05 0.44
C ILE A 86 -0.28 -2.16 -0.22
N CYS A 87 -0.49 -2.35 -1.53
CA CYS A 87 -1.61 -1.73 -2.24
C CYS A 87 -2.70 -2.79 -2.39
N ASN A 88 -3.84 -2.57 -1.74
CA ASN A 88 -5.04 -3.37 -1.95
C ASN A 88 -5.93 -2.64 -2.96
N HIS A 89 -6.27 -3.30 -4.06
CA HIS A 89 -7.10 -2.73 -5.12
C HIS A 89 -8.53 -3.20 -4.92
N ILE A 90 -9.41 -2.29 -4.51
CA ILE A 90 -10.84 -2.58 -4.31
C ILE A 90 -11.60 -1.88 -5.42
N GLY A 91 -11.88 -2.62 -6.49
CA GLY A 91 -12.49 -2.07 -7.70
C GLY A 91 -11.57 -1.00 -8.32
N PRO A 92 -12.04 0.19 -8.70
CA PRO A 92 -11.18 1.25 -9.24
C PRO A 92 -10.33 1.99 -8.17
N ASN A 93 -10.59 1.76 -6.89
CA ASN A 93 -9.96 2.49 -5.79
C ASN A 93 -8.72 1.76 -5.25
N LYS A 94 -7.64 2.53 -5.04
CA LYS A 94 -6.40 2.05 -4.44
C LYS A 94 -6.38 2.35 -2.95
N GLN A 95 -6.37 1.30 -2.13
CA GLN A 95 -6.13 1.41 -0.70
C GLN A 95 -4.68 1.05 -0.39
N PHE A 96 -4.05 1.85 0.46
CA PHE A 96 -2.67 1.64 0.91
C PHE A 96 -2.68 1.18 2.36
N LEU A 97 -2.17 -0.02 2.59
CA LEU A 97 -2.11 -0.67 3.89
C LEU A 97 -0.66 -0.78 4.34
N TYR A 98 -0.40 -0.49 5.62
CA TYR A 98 0.90 -0.72 6.22
C TYR A 98 0.93 -2.06 6.93
N SER A 99 1.98 -2.83 6.69
CA SER A 99 2.17 -4.17 7.22
C SER A 99 3.52 -4.28 7.90
N THR A 100 3.60 -5.04 8.99
CA THR A 100 4.90 -5.50 9.52
C THR A 100 5.47 -6.61 8.64
N TRP A 101 6.79 -6.78 8.61
CA TRP A 101 7.45 -7.77 7.74
C TRP A 101 7.42 -9.20 8.31
N PHE A 102 7.12 -9.33 9.60
CA PHE A 102 7.12 -10.60 10.33
C PHE A 102 5.78 -11.35 10.26
N THR A 103 4.67 -10.67 10.02
CA THR A 103 3.39 -11.34 9.85
C THR A 103 3.31 -11.92 8.44
N LYS A 104 3.33 -13.26 8.35
CA LYS A 104 2.88 -13.97 7.16
C LYS A 104 1.41 -13.59 6.95
N HIS A 105 1.15 -12.62 6.07
CA HIS A 105 -0.19 -12.40 5.56
C HIS A 105 -0.61 -13.68 4.86
N LYS A 106 -1.65 -14.36 5.36
CA LYS A 106 -2.45 -15.18 4.47
C LYS A 106 -2.95 -14.19 3.41
N PRO A 107 -2.58 -14.35 2.13
CA PRO A 107 -3.24 -13.58 1.10
C PRO A 107 -4.69 -14.04 1.15
N ASP A 108 -5.59 -13.20 1.67
CA ASP A 108 -7.01 -13.38 1.43
C ASP A 108 -7.18 -13.62 -0.06
N ALA A 109 -7.87 -14.72 -0.36
CA ALA A 109 -8.03 -15.29 -1.69
C ALA A 109 -8.20 -14.16 -2.72
N LYS A 110 -7.35 -14.18 -3.75
CA LYS A 110 -7.43 -13.28 -4.90
C LYS A 110 -8.92 -13.07 -5.25
N PRO A 111 -9.44 -11.84 -5.34
CA PRO A 111 -10.77 -11.67 -5.91
C PRO A 111 -10.74 -12.31 -7.29
N ALA A 112 -11.63 -13.28 -7.51
CA ALA A 112 -11.75 -13.99 -8.76
C ALA A 112 -11.79 -12.96 -9.89
N GLN A 113 -10.88 -13.10 -10.85
CA GLN A 113 -10.93 -12.30 -12.06
C GLN A 113 -12.32 -12.49 -12.68
N PRO A 114 -13.11 -11.43 -12.94
CA PRO A 114 -14.27 -11.60 -13.79
C PRO A 114 -13.73 -11.99 -15.16
N GLY A 115 -13.96 -13.24 -15.54
CA GLY A 115 -13.55 -13.80 -16.81
C GLY A 115 -14.02 -12.89 -17.94
N ARG A 116 -13.11 -12.60 -18.87
CA ARG A 116 -13.46 -11.99 -20.15
C ARG A 116 -14.43 -12.91 -20.87
N GLY A 117 -15.73 -12.65 -20.70
CA GLY A 117 -16.79 -13.26 -21.50
C GLY A 117 -16.59 -12.85 -22.95
N HIS A 118 -16.12 -13.80 -23.75
CA HIS A 118 -16.13 -13.73 -25.21
C HIS A 118 -17.57 -13.46 -25.66
N PHE A 119 -17.83 -12.25 -26.17
CA PHE A 119 -19.10 -11.90 -26.80
C PHE A 119 -19.14 -12.55 -28.19
N THR A 120 -19.42 -13.86 -28.25
CA THR A 120 -19.77 -14.51 -29.52
C THR A 120 -21.24 -14.26 -29.79
N ARG A 121 -21.52 -13.32 -30.69
CA ARG A 121 -22.81 -13.19 -31.35
C ARG A 121 -23.13 -14.50 -32.07
N LYS A 122 -23.90 -15.38 -31.45
CA LYS A 122 -24.68 -16.38 -32.20
C LYS A 122 -26.01 -15.73 -32.59
N VAL A 123 -26.04 -15.23 -33.83
CA VAL A 123 -27.28 -15.05 -34.58
C VAL A 123 -27.83 -16.45 -34.84
N THR A 124 -28.93 -16.82 -34.21
CA THR A 124 -29.69 -18.02 -34.60
C THR A 124 -31.18 -17.78 -34.38
N ARG A 125 -31.84 -17.50 -35.51
CA ARG A 125 -33.25 -17.68 -35.90
C ARG A 125 -34.30 -17.94 -34.81
N LEU A 126 -35.32 -17.07 -34.81
CA LEU A 126 -36.69 -17.37 -34.39
C LEU A 126 -37.20 -18.68 -35.00
N PRO A 127 -38.02 -19.44 -34.24
CA PRO A 127 -39.31 -19.80 -34.77
C PRO A 127 -40.45 -19.33 -33.86
N GLN A 128 -41.45 -18.72 -34.51
CA GLN A 128 -42.81 -18.58 -34.01
C GLN A 128 -43.39 -19.99 -33.76
N ASN A 129 -44.02 -20.24 -32.61
CA ASN A 129 -45.45 -20.56 -32.50
C ASN A 129 -45.86 -21.19 -31.14
N LEU A 130 -47.10 -20.86 -30.78
CA LEU A 130 -48.10 -21.62 -30.02
C LEU A 130 -48.01 -21.78 -28.49
N ASN A 131 -48.96 -21.13 -27.80
CA ASN A 131 -49.63 -21.67 -26.61
C ASN A 131 -51.16 -21.44 -26.78
N PRO A 132 -52.00 -22.25 -26.10
CA PRO A 132 -53.28 -22.77 -26.58
C PRO A 132 -54.43 -21.77 -26.63
#